data_AF-A0A6M0Q7F2-F1
#
_entry.id   AF-A0A6M0Q7F2-F1
#
_cell.length_a   1.000
_cell.length_b   1.000
_cell.length_c   1.000
_cell.angle_alpha   90.00
_cell.angle_beta   90.00
_cell.angle_gamma   90.00
#
_symmetry.space_group_name_H-M   'P 1'
#
loop_
_entity.id
_entity.type
_entity.pdbx_description
1 polymer ?
#
loop_
_entity_poly.entity_id
_entity_poly.type
_entity_poly.pdbx_seq_one_letter_code
_entity_poly.pdbx_strand_id
1 'polypeptide(L)'
;MLKFSFKFFLVFTLLFFGVLFGMQQANDGIREMKGYDDPQFKGAFHLTAGQSGELEAALLGEDITSHDIREKQEKLEKMEAFNVFSSMGHKLGEGITALFQKLLDLI
;
A
#
# COMPACT_ATOMS: atom_id res chain seq x y z
N MET A 1 24.05 22.49 -26.43
CA MET A 1 23.62 22.75 -25.04
C MET A 1 22.10 22.89 -24.92
N LEU A 2 21.44 23.85 -25.59
CA LEU A 2 19.98 24.03 -25.55
C LEU A 2 19.13 22.77 -25.82
N LYS A 3 19.49 21.96 -26.83
CA LYS A 3 18.76 20.71 -27.13
C LYS A 3 18.79 19.69 -25.99
N PHE A 4 19.89 19.65 -25.23
CA PHE A 4 20.04 18.77 -24.07
C PHE A 4 19.26 19.32 -22.89
N SER A 5 19.38 20.62 -22.60
CA SER A 5 18.62 21.29 -21.55
C SER A 5 17.11 21.18 -21.74
N PHE A 6 16.61 21.26 -22.98
CA PHE A 6 15.18 21.09 -23.27
C PHE A 6 14.70 19.66 -23.02
N LYS A 7 15.48 18.65 -23.44
CA LYS A 7 15.15 17.24 -23.15
C LYS A 7 15.16 16.96 -21.64
N PHE A 8 16.16 17.48 -20.94
CA PHE A 8 16.26 17.36 -19.49
C PHE A 8 15.08 18.03 -18.79
N PHE A 9 14.72 19.25 -19.21
CA PHE A 9 13.57 19.98 -18.67
C PHE A 9 12.27 19.20 -18.89
N LEU A 10 12.07 18.62 -20.08
CA LEU A 10 10.88 17.84 -20.40
C LEU A 10 10.78 16.58 -19.51
N VAL A 11 11.88 15.85 -19.32
CA VAL A 11 11.93 14.69 -18.41
C VAL A 11 11.71 15.12 -16.96
N PHE A 12 12.32 16.21 -16.52
CA PHE A 12 12.15 16.75 -15.17
C PHE A 12 10.69 17.12 -14.90
N THR A 13 10.05 17.82 -15.85
CA THR A 13 8.63 18.19 -15.76
C THR A 13 7.73 16.96 -15.71
N LEU A 14 7.99 15.95 -16.55
CA LEU A 14 7.23 14.71 -16.55
C LEU A 14 7.32 14.00 -15.20
N LEU A 15 8.53 13.86 -14.65
CA LEU A 15 8.75 13.27 -13.33
C LEU A 15 8.12 14.09 -12.22
N PHE A 16 8.23 15.41 -12.26
CA PHE A 16 7.65 16.31 -11.27
C PHE A 16 6.13 16.14 -11.20
N PHE A 17 5.44 16.16 -12.34
CA PHE A 17 4.00 15.91 -12.37
C PHE A 17 3.64 14.48 -11.97
N GLY A 18 4.46 13.49 -12.35
CA GLY A 18 4.27 12.10 -11.92
C GLY A 18 4.30 11.94 -10.40
N VAL A 19 5.24 12.60 -9.72
CA VAL A 19 5.34 12.60 -8.25
C VAL A 19 4.15 13.32 -7.62
N LEU A 20 3.76 14.50 -8.13
CA LEU A 20 2.59 15.22 -7.62
C LEU A 20 1.30 14.38 -7.74
N PHE A 21 1.10 13.74 -8.90
CA PHE A 21 -0.03 12.85 -9.12
C PHE A 21 -0.01 11.65 -8.17
N GLY A 22 1.16 11.02 -7.99
CA GLY A 22 1.33 9.92 -7.04
C GLY A 22 1.00 10.31 -5.60
N MET A 23 1.39 11.51 -5.16
CA MET A 23 1.05 12.02 -3.84
C MET A 23 -0.45 12.27 -3.68
N GLN A 24 -1.13 12.80 -4.70
CA GLN A 24 -2.59 12.96 -4.68
C GLN A 24 -3.29 11.61 -4.60
N GLN A 25 -2.92 10.66 -5.45
CA GLN A 25 -3.47 9.30 -5.44
C GLN A 25 -3.28 8.61 -4.08
N ALA A 26 -2.10 8.77 -3.45
CA ALA A 26 -1.84 8.23 -2.14
C ALA A 26 -2.67 8.91 -1.05
N ASN A 27 -2.83 10.24 -1.11
CA ASN A 27 -3.64 10.98 -0.16
C ASN A 27 -5.12 10.58 -0.25
N ASP A 28 -5.65 10.43 -1.46
CA ASP A 28 -7.02 10.00 -1.68
C ASP A 28 -7.23 8.55 -1.23
N GLY A 29 -6.28 7.66 -1.52
CA GLY A 29 -6.30 6.28 -1.01
C GLY A 29 -6.27 6.22 0.53
N ILE A 30 -5.48 7.06 1.19
CA ILE A 30 -5.48 7.18 2.66
C ILE A 30 -6.83 7.72 3.15
N ARG A 31 -7.45 8.66 2.43
CA ARG A 31 -8.74 9.25 2.80
C ARG A 31 -9.87 8.23 2.70
N GLU A 32 -9.86 7.40 1.66
CA GLU A 32 -10.77 6.28 1.42
C GLU A 32 -10.60 5.19 2.47
N MET A 33 -9.35 4.79 2.77
CA MET A 33 -9.05 3.82 3.84
C MET A 33 -9.46 4.31 5.22
N LYS A 34 -9.40 5.62 5.46
CA LYS A 34 -9.86 6.25 6.69
C LYS A 34 -11.36 6.57 6.67
N GLY A 35 -12.13 6.14 5.67
CA GLY A 35 -13.60 6.23 5.68
C GLY A 35 -14.17 7.63 5.89
N TYR A 36 -13.42 8.71 5.60
CA TYR A 36 -13.89 10.09 5.87
C TYR A 36 -15.15 10.48 5.09
N ASP A 37 -15.41 9.78 3.98
CA ASP A 37 -16.58 9.95 3.12
C ASP A 37 -17.71 8.93 3.46
N ASP A 38 -17.55 8.11 4.50
CA ASP A 38 -18.58 7.18 5.00
C ASP A 38 -19.46 7.86 6.06
N PRO A 39 -20.79 8.03 5.83
CA PRO A 39 -21.71 8.58 6.82
C PRO A 39 -21.82 7.74 8.10
N GLN A 40 -21.26 6.53 8.13
CA GLN A 40 -21.15 5.67 9.31
C GLN A 40 -19.78 5.73 9.99
N PHE A 41 -18.93 6.73 9.70
CA PHE A 41 -17.62 6.92 10.33
C PHE A 41 -17.72 7.22 11.83
N LYS A 42 -18.12 6.21 12.60
CA LYS A 42 -17.95 6.09 14.04
C LYS A 42 -16.50 5.69 14.20
N GLY A 43 -15.66 6.66 14.59
CA GLY A 43 -14.30 6.38 15.04
C GLY A 43 -14.33 5.17 15.98
N ALA A 44 -13.42 4.22 15.75
CA ALA A 44 -13.44 2.85 16.26
C ALA A 44 -13.46 2.67 17.80
N PHE A 45 -13.69 3.73 18.57
CA PHE A 45 -13.86 3.70 20.01
C PHE A 45 -14.89 4.76 20.44
N HIS A 46 -16.14 4.35 20.63
CA HIS A 46 -17.08 5.08 21.47
C HIS A 46 -17.11 4.44 22.86
N LEU A 47 -16.25 4.92 23.77
CA LEU A 47 -16.38 4.66 25.20
C LEU A 47 -17.52 5.54 25.72
N THR A 48 -18.73 4.97 25.79
CA THR A 48 -19.84 5.64 26.46
C THR A 48 -19.88 5.10 27.89
N ALA A 49 -19.47 5.93 28.86
CA ALA A 49 -19.48 5.56 30.27
C ALA A 49 -20.93 5.45 30.77
N GLY A 50 -21.44 4.22 30.90
CA GLY A 50 -22.68 3.93 31.62
C GLY A 50 -22.46 4.09 33.13
N GLN A 51 -23.47 4.63 33.83
CA GLN A 51 -23.40 5.02 35.25
C GLN A 51 -23.30 3.85 36.26
N SER A 52 -22.94 2.64 35.83
CA SER A 52 -22.93 1.45 36.69
C SER A 52 -21.75 0.52 36.39
N GLY A 53 -20.52 1.00 36.52
CA GLY A 53 -19.33 0.19 36.85
C GLY A 53 -18.91 -0.99 35.96
N GLU A 54 -19.68 -1.39 34.95
CA GLU A 54 -19.36 -2.46 34.02
C GLU A 54 -18.89 -1.85 32.71
N LEU A 55 -17.59 -2.06 32.47
CA LEU A 55 -16.89 -1.59 31.29
C LEU A 55 -17.20 -2.55 30.14
N GLU A 56 -18.39 -2.44 29.56
CA GLU A 56 -18.76 -3.18 28.34
C GLU A 56 -18.05 -2.58 27.13
N ALA A 57 -16.83 -3.07 26.89
CA ALA A 57 -16.14 -2.86 25.63
C ALA A 57 -16.76 -3.78 24.57
N ALA A 58 -17.74 -3.28 23.81
CA ALA A 58 -18.23 -3.95 22.61
C ALA A 58 -17.14 -3.92 21.53
N LEU A 59 -16.22 -4.89 21.61
CA LEU A 59 -15.16 -5.11 20.63
C LEU A 59 -15.79 -5.81 19.42
N LEU A 60 -16.13 -5.01 18.39
CA LEU A 60 -16.57 -5.46 17.06
C LEU A 60 -17.42 -6.75 17.05
N GLY A 61 -18.69 -6.65 17.48
CA GLY A 61 -19.85 -7.28 16.83
C GLY A 61 -19.84 -8.76 16.38
N GLU A 62 -18.86 -9.59 16.69
CA GLU A 62 -18.85 -11.00 16.33
C GLU A 62 -17.94 -11.80 17.26
N ASP A 63 -18.51 -12.81 17.93
CA ASP A 63 -17.78 -13.81 18.71
C ASP A 63 -16.91 -14.64 17.75
N ILE A 64 -15.66 -14.21 17.52
CA ILE A 64 -14.72 -14.95 16.68
C ILE A 64 -14.32 -16.23 17.40
N THR A 65 -15.02 -17.32 17.09
CA THR A 65 -14.62 -18.68 17.43
C THR A 65 -13.32 -19.02 16.69
N SER A 66 -12.42 -19.72 17.38
CA SER A 66 -11.05 -20.08 16.97
C SER A 66 -10.89 -20.82 15.62
N HIS A 67 -11.99 -21.24 14.99
CA HIS A 67 -12.00 -21.86 13.68
C HIS A 67 -11.77 -20.86 12.52
N ASP A 68 -12.17 -19.60 12.68
CA ASP A 68 -12.10 -18.58 11.61
C ASP A 68 -10.71 -17.97 11.41
N ILE A 69 -9.86 -18.03 12.43
CA ILE A 69 -8.48 -17.49 12.35
C ILE A 69 -7.66 -18.27 11.33
N ARG A 70 -7.83 -19.60 11.26
CA ARG A 70 -7.06 -20.47 10.38
C ARG A 70 -7.45 -20.30 8.90
N GLU A 71 -8.74 -20.14 8.61
CA GLU A 71 -9.20 -19.90 7.24
C GLU A 71 -8.80 -18.51 6.74
N LYS A 72 -8.79 -17.50 7.61
CA LYS A 72 -8.30 -16.16 7.27
C LYS A 72 -6.78 -16.14 7.06
N GLN A 73 -6.03 -16.87 7.88
CA GLN A 73 -4.58 -17.03 7.70
C GLN A 73 -4.25 -17.67 6.34
N GLU A 74 -4.99 -18.72 5.96
CA GLU A 74 -4.78 -19.39 4.67
C GLU A 74 -5.13 -18.50 3.46
N LYS A 75 -6.12 -17.60 3.59
CA LYS A 75 -6.45 -16.61 2.56
C LYS A 75 -5.40 -15.50 2.46
N LEU A 76 -4.84 -15.06 3.59
CA LEU A 76 -3.76 -14.07 3.62
C LEU A 76 -2.45 -14.61 3.04
N GLU A 77 -2.09 -15.85 3.38
CA GLU A 77 -0.94 -16.54 2.77
C GLU A 77 -1.13 -16.70 1.25
N LYS A 78 -2.36 -17.00 0.78
CA LYS A 78 -2.67 -17.06 -0.67
C LYS A 78 -2.62 -15.69 -1.35
N MET A 79 -2.89 -14.60 -0.63
CA MET A 79 -2.77 -13.22 -1.15
C MET A 79 -1.31 -12.75 -1.20
N GLU A 80 -0.50 -13.08 -0.19
CA GLU A 80 0.93 -12.80 -0.15
C GLU A 80 1.70 -13.65 -1.19
N ALA A 81 1.25 -14.89 -1.40
CA ALA A 81 1.78 -15.83 -2.38
C ALA A 81 1.19 -15.69 -3.79
N PHE A 82 0.76 -14.49 -4.20
CA PHE A 82 0.51 -14.21 -5.61
C PHE A 82 1.87 -14.16 -6.34
N ASN A 83 2.36 -15.36 -6.66
CA ASN A 83 3.59 -15.74 -7.35
C ASN A 83 3.90 -14.88 -8.59
N VAL A 84 2.91 -14.16 -9.13
CA VAL A 84 3.06 -13.19 -10.21
C VAL A 84 3.91 -11.98 -9.80
N PHE A 85 3.71 -11.41 -8.61
CA PHE A 85 4.52 -10.26 -8.16
C PHE A 85 5.96 -10.67 -7.86
N SER A 86 6.14 -11.84 -7.22
CA SER A 86 7.47 -12.41 -6.96
C SER A 86 8.20 -12.76 -8.25
N SER A 87 7.55 -13.44 -9.20
CA SER A 87 8.16 -13.78 -10.49
C SER A 87 8.45 -12.55 -11.37
N MET A 88 7.62 -11.51 -11.29
CA MET A 88 7.87 -10.22 -11.95
C MET A 88 9.06 -9.50 -11.32
N GLY A 89 9.13 -9.43 -9.98
CA GLY A 89 10.25 -8.87 -9.25
C GLY A 89 11.56 -9.61 -9.49
N HIS A 90 11.51 -10.94 -9.58
CA HIS A 90 12.66 -11.78 -9.88
C HIS A 90 13.23 -11.48 -11.27
N LYS A 91 12.37 -11.44 -12.31
CA LYS A 91 12.78 -11.07 -13.68
C LYS A 91 13.35 -9.65 -13.76
N LEU A 92 12.77 -8.71 -13.01
CA LEU A 92 13.28 -7.34 -12.90
C LEU A 92 14.68 -7.31 -12.25
N GLY A 93 14.87 -8.06 -11.16
CA GLY A 93 16.15 -8.18 -10.48
C GLY A 93 17.24 -8.81 -11.36
N GLU A 94 16.91 -9.86 -12.11
CA GLU A 94 17.82 -10.47 -13.08
C GLU A 94 18.22 -9.48 -14.18
N GLY A 95 17.26 -8.72 -14.72
CA GLY A 95 17.53 -7.69 -15.73
C GLY A 95 18.48 -6.60 -15.23
N ILE A 96 18.26 -6.12 -14.00
CA ILE A 96 19.14 -5.11 -13.38
C ILE A 96 20.53 -5.69 -13.14
N THR A 97 20.63 -6.92 -12.64
CA THR A 97 21.91 -7.59 -12.37
C THR A 97 22.71 -7.80 -13.67
N ALA A 98 22.06 -8.25 -14.73
CA ALA A 98 22.69 -8.45 -16.03
C ALA A 98 23.18 -7.14 -16.66
N LEU A 99 22.44 -6.04 -16.48
CA LEU A 99 22.88 -4.70 -16.91
C LEU A 99 24.11 -4.24 -16.13
N PHE A 100 24.14 -4.46 -14.82
CA PHE A 100 25.29 -4.12 -13.98
C PHE A 100 26.53 -4.94 -14.34
N GLN A 101 26.40 -6.25 -14.55
CA GLN A 101 27.50 -7.10 -14.99
C GLN A 101 28.09 -6.63 -16.33
N LYS A 102 27.25 -6.32 -17.31
CA LYS A 102 27.72 -5.79 -18.60
C LYS A 102 28.43 -4.45 -18.49
N LEU A 103 28.03 -3.59 -17.56
CA LEU A 103 28.70 -2.31 -17.32
C LEU A 103 30.07 -2.50 -16.67
N LEU A 104 30.18 -3.47 -15.76
CA LEU A 104 31.46 -3.82 -15.13
C LEU A 104 32.42 -4.46 -16.14
N ASP A 105 31.93 -5.32 -17.04
CA ASP A 105 32.75 -5.97 -18.07
C ASP A 105 33.25 -5.00 -19.17
N LEU A 106 32.63 -3.82 -19.30
CA LEU A 106 32.99 -2.81 -20.30
C LEU A 106 34.04 -1.80 -19.80
N ILE A 107 34.31 -1.78 -18.48
CA ILE A 107 35.33 -0.93 -17.82
C ILE A 107 36.61 -1.75 -17.64
#